data_AF-A0A502TJ47-F1
#
_entry.id   AF-A0A502TJ47-F1
#
_cell.length_a   1.000
_cell.length_b   1.000
_cell.length_c   1.000
_cell.angle_alpha   90.00
_cell.angle_beta   90.00
_cell.angle_gamma   90.00
#
_symmetry.space_group_name_H-M   'P 1'
#
loop_
_entity.id
_entity.type
_entity.pdbx_description
1 polymer ?
#
loop_
_entity_poly.entity_id
_entity_poly.type
_entity_poly.pdbx_seq_one_letter_code
_entity_poly.pdbx_strand_id
1 'polypeptide(L)'
;MKLGELRGAIRKTKGNPWFDCYPFPGTDKTFRFYLQKTPLLEELDKAYPGGKASETGLSFDVETGQLKPDKHDFQGIGKDNPAIKTPAPPHDDTPAPKDDFSDLL
;
A
#
# COMPACT_ATOMS: atom_id res chain seq x y z
N MET A 1 2.33 -12.97 -10.07
CA MET A 1 2.93 -13.00 -11.43
C MET A 1 4.46 -12.89 -11.37
N LYS A 2 5.21 -13.17 -12.44
CA LYS A 2 6.69 -13.02 -12.41
C LYS A 2 7.15 -11.57 -12.54
N LEU A 3 8.27 -11.20 -11.92
CA LEU A 3 8.80 -9.83 -11.94
C LEU A 3 9.02 -9.30 -13.36
N GLY A 4 9.58 -10.12 -14.27
CA GLY A 4 9.81 -9.72 -15.66
C GLY A 4 8.52 -9.37 -16.41
N GLU A 5 7.45 -10.15 -16.14
CA GLU A 5 6.13 -9.95 -16.73
C GLU A 5 5.47 -8.70 -16.15
N LEU A 6 5.50 -8.52 -14.82
CA LEU A 6 4.98 -7.33 -14.13
C LEU A 6 5.63 -6.04 -14.66
N ARG A 7 6.96 -6.00 -14.73
CA ARG A 7 7.69 -4.83 -15.26
C ARG A 7 7.33 -4.56 -16.72
N GLY A 8 7.19 -5.61 -17.53
CA GLY A 8 6.76 -5.50 -18.92
C GLY A 8 5.37 -4.89 -19.03
N ALA A 9 4.43 -5.34 -18.20
CA ALA A 9 3.05 -4.87 -18.16
C ALA A 9 2.95 -3.39 -17.72
N ILE A 10 3.64 -3.01 -16.64
CA ILE A 10 3.69 -1.62 -16.14
C ILE A 10 4.23 -0.65 -17.22
N ARG A 11 5.29 -1.05 -17.94
CA ARG A 11 5.86 -0.24 -19.02
C ARG A 11 4.86 0.01 -20.15
N LYS A 12 4.10 -1.01 -20.54
CA LYS A 12 3.13 -0.97 -21.65
C LYS A 12 1.83 -0.24 -21.32
N THR A 13 1.50 -0.09 -20.02
CA THR A 13 0.25 0.52 -19.58
C THR A 13 0.16 1.99 -19.98
N LYS A 14 -1.03 2.47 -20.34
CA LYS A 14 -1.24 3.91 -20.57
C LYS A 14 -1.54 4.60 -19.24
N GLY A 15 -0.85 5.69 -18.94
CA GLY A 15 -1.01 6.41 -17.67
C GLY A 15 -0.27 5.76 -16.49
N ASN A 16 -0.55 6.25 -15.28
CA ASN A 16 0.15 5.84 -14.07
C ASN A 16 -0.51 4.60 -13.43
N PRO A 17 0.28 3.57 -13.06
CA PRO A 17 -0.19 2.48 -12.22
C PRO A 17 -0.84 3.00 -10.95
N TRP A 18 -1.79 2.26 -10.39
CA TRP A 18 -2.43 2.65 -9.13
C TRP A 18 -2.82 1.45 -8.29
N PHE A 19 -3.01 1.65 -6.99
CA PHE A 19 -3.59 0.64 -6.11
C PHE A 19 -4.60 1.27 -5.16
N ASP A 20 -5.54 0.46 -4.69
CA ASP A 20 -6.54 0.84 -3.70
C ASP A 20 -6.11 0.33 -2.32
N CYS A 21 -6.12 1.22 -1.33
CA CYS A 21 -5.88 0.91 0.08
C CYS A 21 -7.19 1.03 0.85
N TYR A 22 -7.57 -0.02 1.57
CA TYR A 22 -8.80 -0.06 2.36
C TYR A 22 -8.46 0.03 3.85
N PRO A 23 -8.19 1.24 4.38
CA PRO A 23 -7.81 1.39 5.78
C PRO A 23 -9.00 1.30 6.74
N PHE A 24 -10.23 1.26 6.20
CA PHE A 24 -11.48 1.25 6.97
C PHE A 24 -12.14 -0.12 6.94
N PRO A 25 -11.78 -0.97 7.90
CA PRO A 25 -12.54 -2.14 8.28
C PRO A 25 -14.05 -2.15 8.03
N GLY A 26 -14.53 -3.14 7.27
CA GLY A 26 -15.96 -3.41 7.08
C GLY A 26 -16.68 -2.37 6.23
N THR A 27 -15.93 -1.51 5.53
CA THR A 27 -16.48 -0.49 4.64
C THR A 27 -15.88 -0.60 3.24
N ASP A 28 -16.59 -0.03 2.26
CA ASP A 28 -16.10 0.09 0.88
C ASP A 28 -15.28 1.39 0.66
N LYS A 29 -14.93 2.11 1.73
CA LYS A 29 -14.14 3.34 1.64
C LYS A 29 -12.67 2.99 1.41
N THR A 30 -12.09 3.61 0.39
CA THR A 30 -10.72 3.33 -0.07
C THR A 30 -9.99 4.61 -0.44
N PHE A 31 -8.67 4.59 -0.30
CA PHE A 31 -7.77 5.57 -0.90
C PHE A 31 -7.15 4.97 -2.15
N ARG A 32 -7.29 5.67 -3.27
CA ARG A 32 -6.58 5.33 -4.51
C ARG A 32 -5.26 6.08 -4.58
N PHE A 33 -4.17 5.35 -4.66
CA PHE A 33 -2.83 5.91 -4.82
C PHE A 33 -2.35 5.70 -6.25
N TYR A 34 -2.07 6.80 -6.96
CA TYR A 34 -1.41 6.75 -8.26
C TYR A 34 0.10 6.74 -8.08
N LEU A 35 0.76 5.78 -8.70
CA LEU A 35 2.18 5.52 -8.59
C LEU A 35 2.91 6.07 -9.80
N GLN A 36 4.03 6.75 -9.55
CA GLN A 36 4.92 7.13 -10.64
C GLN A 36 5.64 5.88 -11.16
N LYS A 37 5.63 5.68 -12.48
CA LYS A 37 6.17 4.46 -13.10
C LYS A 37 7.65 4.21 -12.81
N THR A 38 8.49 5.23 -12.97
CA THR A 38 9.94 5.05 -12.84
C THR A 38 10.33 4.63 -11.42
N PRO A 39 9.90 5.36 -10.35
CA PRO A 39 10.14 4.91 -8.98
C PRO A 39 9.55 3.53 -8.68
N LEU A 40 8.35 3.22 -9.16
CA LEU A 40 7.75 1.91 -8.97
C LEU A 40 8.62 0.78 -9.54
N LEU A 41 9.14 0.95 -10.76
CA LEU A 41 9.99 -0.06 -11.39
C LEU A 41 11.32 -0.25 -10.63
N GLU A 42 11.89 0.82 -10.10
CA GLU A 42 13.11 0.77 -9.27
C GLU A 42 12.86 0.07 -7.93
N GLU A 43 11.75 0.38 -7.26
CA GLU A 43 11.38 -0.28 -6.00
C GLU A 43 11.06 -1.76 -6.19
N LEU A 44 10.42 -2.13 -7.31
CA LEU A 44 10.22 -3.55 -7.66
C LEU A 44 11.56 -4.28 -7.89
N ASP A 45 12.56 -3.63 -8.49
CA ASP A 45 13.87 -4.24 -8.67
C ASP A 45 14.60 -4.45 -7.33
N LYS A 46 14.42 -3.53 -6.37
CA LYS A 46 14.97 -3.67 -5.00
C LYS A 46 14.23 -4.74 -4.19
N ALA A 47 12.91 -4.79 -4.28
CA ALA A 47 12.07 -5.70 -3.51
C ALA A 47 12.23 -7.17 -3.92
N TYR A 48 12.61 -7.44 -5.18
CA TYR A 48 12.72 -8.79 -5.73
C TYR A 48 14.13 -9.06 -6.31
N PRO A 49 15.14 -9.30 -5.44
CA PRO A 49 16.54 -9.46 -5.86
C PRO A 49 16.81 -10.73 -6.69
N GLY A 50 15.88 -11.71 -6.70
CA GLY A 50 15.98 -12.94 -7.50
C GLY A 50 15.82 -12.73 -9.01
N GLY A 51 15.62 -11.49 -9.46
CA GLY A 51 15.56 -11.12 -10.88
C GLY A 51 14.24 -11.51 -11.55
N LYS A 52 14.23 -11.51 -12.88
CA LYS A 52 13.01 -11.56 -13.72
C LYS A 52 12.09 -12.76 -13.45
N ALA A 53 12.62 -13.88 -12.97
CA ALA A 53 11.86 -15.09 -12.71
C ALA A 53 11.22 -15.12 -11.30
N SER A 54 11.50 -14.14 -10.45
CA SER A 54 10.96 -14.08 -9.09
C SER A 54 9.44 -13.94 -9.12
N GLU A 55 8.76 -14.76 -8.34
CA GLU A 55 7.33 -14.62 -8.09
C GLU A 55 7.09 -13.40 -7.21
N THR A 56 6.23 -12.48 -7.66
CA THR A 56 5.99 -11.23 -6.94
C THR A 56 4.85 -11.31 -5.93
N GLY A 57 3.92 -12.25 -6.12
CA GLY A 57 2.65 -12.25 -5.40
C GLY A 57 1.80 -10.99 -5.70
N LEU A 58 2.04 -10.35 -6.84
CA LEU A 58 1.25 -9.24 -7.36
C LEU A 58 0.61 -9.64 -8.69
N SER A 59 -0.56 -9.07 -8.95
CA SER A 59 -1.25 -9.04 -10.23
C SER A 59 -1.37 -7.60 -10.71
N PHE A 60 -1.46 -7.44 -12.03
CA PHE A 60 -1.51 -6.13 -12.65
C PHE A 60 -2.43 -6.14 -13.86
N ASP A 61 -3.42 -5.26 -13.84
CA ASP A 61 -4.37 -5.05 -14.92
C ASP A 61 -3.82 -3.98 -15.88
N VAL A 62 -3.51 -4.39 -17.12
CA VAL A 62 -2.90 -3.53 -18.14
C VAL A 62 -3.90 -2.53 -18.73
N GLU A 63 -5.20 -2.86 -18.73
CA GLU A 63 -6.24 -2.00 -19.28
C GLU A 63 -6.47 -0.80 -18.38
N THR A 64 -6.56 -1.06 -17.06
CA THR A 64 -6.87 -0.02 -16.06
C THR A 64 -5.64 0.55 -15.38
N GLY A 65 -4.51 -0.17 -15.39
CA GLY A 65 -3.31 0.17 -14.63
C GLY A 65 -3.35 -0.24 -13.16
N GLN A 66 -4.32 -1.07 -12.75
CA GLN A 66 -4.47 -1.45 -11.35
C GLN A 66 -3.43 -2.51 -10.93
N LEU A 67 -2.68 -2.21 -9.87
CA LEU A 67 -1.80 -3.13 -9.16
C LEU A 67 -2.53 -3.70 -7.94
N LYS A 68 -2.53 -5.03 -7.80
CA LYS A 68 -3.17 -5.75 -6.68
C LYS A 68 -2.23 -6.81 -6.12
N PRO A 69 -2.27 -7.10 -4.82
CA PRO A 69 -1.65 -8.31 -4.29
C PRO A 69 -2.47 -9.55 -4.68
N ASP A 70 -1.80 -10.68 -4.94
CA ASP A 70 -2.43 -11.97 -5.23
C ASP A 70 -3.09 -12.58 -3.99
N LYS A 71 -2.60 -12.20 -2.80
CA LYS A 71 -3.19 -12.53 -1.49
C LYS A 71 -3.47 -11.25 -0.71
N HIS A 72 -4.68 -11.13 -0.17
CA HIS A 72 -5.13 -9.99 0.63
C HIS A 72 -4.58 -9.99 2.07
N ASP A 73 -3.26 -10.12 2.25
CA ASP A 73 -2.66 -10.24 3.60
C ASP A 73 -1.92 -8.99 4.09
N PHE A 74 -1.81 -7.94 3.28
CA PHE A 74 -1.17 -6.71 3.71
C PHE A 74 -2.25 -5.65 3.98
N GLN A 75 -2.40 -5.26 5.25
CA GLN A 75 -3.10 -4.04 5.70
C GLN A 75 -4.62 -3.92 5.43
N GLY A 76 -5.44 -4.86 5.91
CA GLY A 76 -6.91 -4.60 5.92
C GLY A 76 -7.59 -4.54 4.55
N ILE A 77 -6.90 -4.92 3.46
CA ILE A 77 -7.36 -4.80 2.06
C ILE A 77 -8.49 -5.80 1.71
N GLY A 78 -9.03 -6.54 2.68
CA GLY A 78 -10.21 -7.37 2.49
C GLY A 78 -11.36 -6.87 3.38
N LYS A 79 -12.58 -6.79 2.83
CA LYS A 79 -13.80 -6.49 3.61
C LYS A 79 -13.98 -7.43 4.82
N ASP A 80 -13.36 -8.62 4.74
CA ASP A 80 -13.44 -9.70 5.73
C ASP A 80 -12.20 -9.82 6.64
N ASN A 81 -11.27 -8.85 6.65
CA ASN A 81 -10.07 -8.95 7.49
C ASN A 81 -10.45 -9.03 9.00
N PRO A 82 -9.91 -9.97 9.80
CA PRO A 82 -10.23 -10.07 11.22
C PRO A 82 -9.78 -8.87 12.07
N ALA A 83 -8.78 -8.09 11.63
CA ALA A 83 -8.35 -6.86 12.31
C ALA A 83 -9.46 -5.78 12.39
N ILE A 84 -10.52 -5.97 11.61
CA ILE A 84 -11.74 -5.15 11.60
C ILE A 84 -12.55 -5.24 12.90
N LYS A 85 -12.40 -6.34 13.63
CA LYS A 85 -13.19 -6.62 14.84
C LYS A 85 -12.55 -6.10 16.12
N THR A 86 -11.35 -5.53 16.05
CA THR A 86 -10.68 -4.98 17.22
C THR A 86 -11.09 -3.51 17.37
N PRO A 87 -11.81 -3.13 18.44
CA PRO A 87 -12.10 -1.73 18.70
C PRO A 87 -10.80 -0.95 18.81
N ALA A 88 -10.75 0.26 18.25
CA ALA A 88 -9.64 1.16 18.50
C ALA A 88 -9.51 1.38 20.02
N PRO A 89 -8.29 1.42 20.58
CA PRO A 89 -8.10 1.85 21.96
C PRO A 89 -8.73 3.24 22.15
N PRO A 90 -9.36 3.52 23.30
CA PRO A 90 -9.84 4.87 23.59
C PRO A 90 -8.66 5.85 23.47
N HIS A 91 -8.84 6.89 22.66
CA HIS A 91 -7.90 8.00 22.58
C HIS A 91 -8.15 8.90 23.79
N ASP A 92 -7.10 9.21 24.54
CA ASP A 92 -7.16 10.16 25.64
C ASP A 92 -6.95 11.56 25.03
N ASP A 93 -8.02 12.35 24.91
CA ASP A 93 -7.99 13.71 24.32
C ASP A 93 -7.34 14.75 25.24
N THR A 94 -6.51 14.29 26.17
CA THR A 94 -5.84 15.12 27.15
C THR A 94 -4.81 16.00 26.44
N PRO A 95 -4.90 17.33 26.54
CA PRO A 95 -3.91 18.23 25.96
C PRO A 95 -2.52 17.88 26.48
N ALA A 96 -1.51 17.88 25.61
CA ALA A 96 -0.13 17.70 26.04
C ALA A 96 0.22 18.74 27.13
N PRO A 97 0.96 18.35 28.18
CA PRO A 97 1.43 19.29 29.19
C PRO A 97 2.19 20.43 28.50
N LYS A 98 1.90 21.67 28.89
CA LYS A 98 2.72 22.82 28.47
C LYS A 98 4.02 22.72 29.27
N ASP A 99 5.13 22.48 28.59
CA ASP A 99 6.46 22.61 29.19
C ASP A 99 6.68 24.09 29.54
N ASP A 100 6.50 24.44 30.81
CA ASP A 100 6.86 25.76 31.34
C ASP A 100 8.40 25.83 31.45
N PHE A 101 9.05 26.43 30.45
CA PHE A 101 10.49 26.73 30.41
C PHE A 101 10.88 27.89 31.34
N SER A 102 10.37 27.95 32.57
CA SER A 102 10.62 29.08 33.48
C SER A 102 11.88 28.96 34.37
N ASP A 103 12.58 27.82 34.38
CA ASP A 103 13.70 27.59 35.32
C ASP A 103 15.09 27.55 34.68
N LEU A 104 15.30 28.26 33.57
CA LEU A 104 16.64 28.50 33.00
C LEU A 104 16.98 30.00 33.00
N LEU A 105 17.19 30.55 34.21
CA LEU A 105 17.95 31.79 34.43
C LEU A 105 18.86 31.64 35.64
#